data_AF-A0A8X6YW77-F1
#
_entry.id   AF-A0A8X6YW77-F1
#
_cell.length_a   1.000
_cell.length_b   1.000
_cell.length_c   1.000
_cell.angle_alpha   90.00
_cell.angle_beta   90.00
_cell.angle_gamma   90.00
#
_symmetry.space_group_name_H-M   'P 1'
#
loop_
_entity.id
_entity.type
_entity.pdbx_description
1 polymer ?
#
loop_
_entity_poly.entity_id
_entity_poly.type
_entity_poly.pdbx_seq_one_letter_code
_entity_poly.pdbx_strand_id
1 'polypeptide(L)'
;SLITPEQFAETLCDDLDLPPLSFVPAIAQSIRQQIDAFPTDNLLEEQADQRVILKLNIHVGNISLVDQFEWDMSEKKFQGFFAKKLVQLGLGVKFYVLI
;
A
#
# COMPACT_ATOMS: atom_id res chain seq x y z
N SER A 1 9.22 -16.63 -3.92
CA SER A 1 8.31 -15.73 -4.67
C SER A 1 8.49 -15.99 -6.15
N LEU A 2 7.43 -15.94 -6.96
CA LEU A 2 7.49 -16.22 -8.40
C LEU A 2 8.02 -15.03 -9.23
N ILE A 3 8.08 -13.83 -8.63
CA ILE A 3 8.56 -12.59 -9.26
C ILE A 3 9.56 -11.93 -8.31
N THR A 4 10.71 -11.49 -8.82
CA THR A 4 11.71 -10.73 -8.06
C THR A 4 11.44 -9.22 -8.13
N PRO A 5 11.91 -8.41 -7.16
CA PRO A 5 11.83 -6.95 -7.23
C PRO A 5 12.39 -6.36 -8.53
N GLU A 6 13.44 -6.98 -9.08
CA GLU A 6 14.06 -6.58 -10.34
C GLU A 6 13.14 -6.83 -11.53
N GLN A 7 12.51 -8.01 -11.62
CA GLN A 7 11.55 -8.34 -12.67
C GLN A 7 10.32 -7.43 -12.64
N PHE A 8 9.86 -7.06 -11.44
CA PHE A 8 8.79 -6.07 -11.28
C PHE A 8 9.26 -4.68 -11.75
N ALA A 9 10.46 -4.26 -11.34
CA ALA A 9 11.01 -2.96 -11.70
C ALA A 9 11.27 -2.81 -13.21
N GLU A 10 11.69 -3.88 -13.90
CA GLU A 10 11.83 -3.92 -15.36
C GLU A 10 10.49 -3.68 -16.04
N THR A 11 9.46 -4.44 -15.65
CA THR A 11 8.10 -4.29 -16.21
C THR A 11 7.55 -2.88 -15.95
N LEU A 12 7.76 -2.33 -14.75
CA LEU A 12 7.34 -0.97 -14.40
C LEU A 12 8.06 0.10 -15.22
N CYS A 13 9.36 -0.09 -15.51
CA CYS A 13 10.10 0.83 -16.36
C CYS A 13 9.61 0.79 -17.80
N ASP A 14 9.29 -0.41 -18.31
CA ASP A 14 8.74 -0.59 -19.65
C ASP A 14 7.34 0.06 -19.77
N ASP A 15 6.45 -0.14 -18.79
CA ASP A 15 5.09 0.43 -18.79
C ASP A 15 5.07 1.98 -18.72
N LEU A 16 6.09 2.58 -18.10
CA LEU A 16 6.20 4.01 -17.86
C LEU A 16 7.22 4.71 -18.79
N ASP A 17 7.78 3.99 -19.76
CA ASP A 17 8.82 4.47 -20.68
C ASP A 17 10.04 5.10 -19.94
N LEU A 18 10.50 4.47 -18.86
CA LEU A 18 11.62 4.95 -18.03
C LEU A 18 12.96 4.26 -18.40
N PRO A 19 14.12 4.94 -18.28
CA PRO A 19 15.44 4.33 -18.53
C PRO A 19 15.77 3.19 -17.54
N PRO A 20 15.77 1.91 -17.97
CA PRO A 20 15.86 0.79 -17.03
C PRO A 20 17.20 0.73 -16.29
N LEU A 21 18.31 1.09 -16.96
CA LEU A 21 19.65 1.13 -16.37
C LEU A 21 19.76 2.10 -15.17
N SER A 22 18.92 3.13 -15.14
CA SER A 22 18.93 4.13 -14.06
C SER A 22 17.94 3.80 -12.95
N PHE A 23 16.78 3.22 -13.29
CA PHE A 23 15.65 3.10 -12.36
C PHE A 23 15.49 1.70 -11.76
N VAL A 24 15.79 0.64 -12.51
CA VAL A 24 15.63 -0.75 -12.02
C VAL A 24 16.38 -1.01 -10.71
N PRO A 25 17.67 -0.64 -10.55
CA PRO A 25 18.40 -0.90 -9.31
C PRO A 25 17.80 -0.16 -8.12
N ALA A 26 17.39 1.10 -8.31
CA ALA A 26 16.83 1.94 -7.25
C ALA A 26 15.44 1.45 -6.80
N ILE A 27 14.58 1.07 -7.75
CA ILE A 27 13.24 0.53 -7.46
C ILE A 27 13.37 -0.81 -6.72
N ALA A 28 14.18 -1.72 -7.23
CA ALA A 28 14.38 -3.04 -6.63
C ALA A 28 14.97 -2.93 -5.20
N GLN A 29 15.95 -2.04 -5.00
CA GLN A 29 16.52 -1.78 -3.69
C GLN A 29 15.47 -1.19 -2.72
N SER A 30 14.65 -0.25 -3.18
CA SER A 30 13.59 0.35 -2.35
C SER A 30 12.57 -0.69 -1.90
N ILE A 31 12.14 -1.59 -2.80
CA ILE A 31 11.22 -2.69 -2.47
C ILE A 31 11.83 -3.59 -1.39
N ARG A 32 13.10 -4.00 -1.54
CA ARG A 32 13.78 -4.85 -0.57
C ARG A 32 13.88 -4.17 0.80
N GLN A 33 14.28 -2.90 0.83
CA GLN A 33 14.37 -2.13 2.06
C GLN A 33 13.02 -2.03 2.79
N GLN A 34 11.93 -1.85 2.06
CA GLN A 34 10.59 -1.78 2.66
C GLN A 34 10.12 -3.13 3.20
N ILE A 35 10.42 -4.23 2.50
CA ILE A 35 10.13 -5.60 2.96
C ILE A 35 10.93 -5.90 4.24
N ASP A 36 12.22 -5.59 4.25
CA ASP A 36 13.11 -5.85 5.39
C ASP A 36 12.78 -4.96 6.60
N ALA A 37 12.30 -3.74 6.36
CA ALA A 37 11.87 -2.81 7.41
C ALA A 37 10.47 -3.10 7.97
N PHE A 38 9.68 -3.95 7.28
CA PHE A 38 8.33 -4.28 7.75
C PHE A 38 8.44 -5.19 9.00
N PRO A 39 7.88 -4.78 10.15
CA PRO A 39 7.96 -5.58 11.36
C PRO A 39 7.19 -6.90 11.17
N THR A 40 7.89 -8.02 11.23
CA THR A 40 7.32 -9.37 11.17
C THR A 40 6.67 -9.80 12.48
N ASP A 41 6.97 -9.14 13.59
CA ASP A 41 6.39 -9.43 14.89
C ASP A 41 5.02 -8.76 15.02
N ASN A 42 3.96 -9.54 14.79
CA ASN A 42 2.61 -9.18 15.18
C ASN A 42 2.43 -9.32 16.70
N LEU A 43 3.12 -8.48 17.48
CA LEU A 43 3.00 -8.41 18.96
C LEU A 43 1.57 -8.12 19.45
N LEU A 44 0.69 -7.77 18.51
CA LEU A 44 -0.67 -7.31 18.70
C LEU A 44 -1.72 -8.39 18.35
N GLU A 45 -1.34 -9.53 17.74
CA GLU A 45 -2.30 -10.52 17.20
C GLU A 45 -3.24 -11.16 18.24
N GLU A 46 -2.85 -11.16 19.51
CA GLU A 46 -3.61 -11.81 20.60
C GLU A 46 -4.37 -10.82 21.50
N GLN A 47 -4.21 -9.51 21.30
CA GLN A 47 -4.90 -8.51 22.11
C GLN A 47 -6.27 -8.18 21.51
N ALA A 48 -7.31 -8.31 22.35
CA ALA A 48 -8.66 -7.88 22.00
C ALA A 48 -8.80 -6.35 22.10
N ASP A 49 -9.67 -5.78 21.27
CA ASP A 49 -10.05 -4.36 21.28
C ASP A 49 -8.88 -3.40 20.99
N GLN A 50 -8.44 -3.36 19.74
CA GLN A 50 -7.34 -2.52 19.26
C GLN A 50 -7.88 -1.36 18.43
N ARG A 51 -8.85 -0.64 18.99
CA ARG A 51 -9.47 0.50 18.32
C ARG A 51 -8.51 1.67 18.21
N VAL A 52 -8.25 2.09 16.99
CA VAL A 52 -7.43 3.25 16.62
C VAL A 52 -8.23 4.14 15.70
N ILE A 53 -7.93 5.43 15.71
CA ILE A 53 -8.52 6.36 14.75
C ILE A 53 -7.53 6.57 13.61
N LEU A 54 -7.89 6.09 12.42
CA LEU A 54 -7.12 6.29 11.20
C LEU A 54 -7.52 7.61 10.55
N LYS A 55 -6.53 8.42 10.19
CA LYS A 55 -6.69 9.67 9.45
C LYS A 55 -6.07 9.50 8.08
N LEU A 56 -6.88 9.59 7.04
CA LEU A 56 -6.43 9.49 5.65
C LEU A 56 -6.26 10.90 5.07
N ASN A 57 -5.13 11.12 4.42
CA ASN A 57 -4.86 12.33 3.66
C ASN A 57 -4.23 11.95 2.31
N ILE A 58 -5.07 11.73 1.31
CA ILE A 58 -4.69 11.16 0.01
C ILE A 58 -4.78 12.26 -1.05
N HIS A 59 -3.72 12.42 -1.83
CA HIS A 59 -3.64 13.39 -2.93
C HIS A 59 -3.40 12.66 -4.25
N VAL A 60 -4.27 12.87 -5.24
CA VAL A 60 -4.07 12.36 -6.61
C VAL A 60 -4.49 13.40 -7.63
N GLY A 61 -3.53 13.85 -8.42
CA GLY A 61 -3.72 14.98 -9.34
C GLY A 61 -4.21 16.21 -8.57
N ASN A 62 -5.37 16.73 -8.96
CA ASN A 62 -5.99 17.91 -8.34
C ASN A 62 -7.05 17.55 -7.29
N ILE A 63 -7.16 16.28 -6.91
CA ILE A 63 -8.16 15.79 -5.95
C ILE A 63 -7.45 15.46 -4.64
N SER A 64 -7.98 15.99 -3.54
CA SER A 64 -7.57 15.65 -2.18
C SER A 64 -8.73 15.00 -1.44
N LEU A 65 -8.48 13.84 -0.84
CA LEU A 65 -9.38 13.19 0.09
C LEU A 65 -8.80 13.33 1.51
N VAL A 66 -9.60 13.91 2.40
CA VAL A 66 -9.32 13.93 3.84
C VAL A 66 -10.47 13.23 4.55
N ASP A 67 -10.17 12.13 5.24
CA ASP A 67 -11.15 11.33 5.96
C ASP A 67 -10.59 10.85 7.31
N GLN A 68 -11.48 10.48 8.22
CA GLN A 68 -11.14 9.95 9.53
C GLN A 68 -12.20 8.92 9.97
N PHE A 69 -11.75 7.73 10.36
CA PHE A 69 -12.62 6.69 10.89
C PHE A 69 -11.94 5.90 12.01
N GLU A 70 -12.75 5.34 12.90
CA GLU A 70 -12.32 4.42 13.94
C GLU A 70 -12.22 3.00 13.39
N TRP A 71 -11.16 2.28 13.76
CA TRP A 71 -10.83 0.96 13.26
C TRP A 71 -10.34 0.06 14.39
N ASP A 72 -10.90 -1.14 14.53
CA ASP A 72 -10.38 -2.17 15.44
C ASP A 72 -9.38 -3.09 14.71
N MET A 73 -8.09 -2.95 15.01
CA MET A 73 -7.00 -3.72 14.36
C MET A 73 -7.05 -5.22 14.69
N SER A 74 -7.80 -5.62 15.72
CA SER A 74 -8.01 -7.04 16.05
C SER A 74 -8.97 -7.74 15.09
N GLU A 75 -9.72 -6.99 14.26
CA GLU A 75 -10.64 -7.55 13.26
C GLU A 75 -9.90 -8.12 12.03
N LYS A 76 -9.82 -9.45 11.94
CA LYS A 76 -9.17 -10.17 10.83
C LYS A 76 -9.83 -10.00 9.45
N LYS A 77 -10.99 -9.33 9.34
CA LYS A 77 -11.74 -9.17 8.07
C LYS A 77 -11.16 -8.08 7.14
N PHE A 78 -10.06 -7.43 7.53
CA PHE A 78 -9.62 -6.19 6.90
C PHE A 78 -9.13 -6.30 5.45
N GLN A 79 -8.54 -7.43 5.05
CA GLN A 79 -7.81 -7.52 3.76
C GLN A 79 -8.66 -7.22 2.50
N GLY A 80 -10.00 -7.23 2.60
CA GLY A 80 -10.89 -6.77 1.52
C GLY A 80 -11.79 -5.58 1.86
N PHE A 81 -11.89 -5.18 3.13
CA PHE A 81 -12.82 -4.14 3.56
C PHE A 81 -12.27 -2.73 3.32
N PHE A 82 -10.97 -2.53 3.52
CA PHE A 82 -10.33 -1.24 3.27
C PHE A 82 -10.47 -0.79 1.82
N ALA A 83 -10.14 -1.68 0.87
CA ALA A 83 -10.32 -1.43 -0.55
C ALA A 83 -11.79 -1.14 -0.90
N LYS A 84 -12.75 -1.87 -0.32
CA LYS A 84 -14.19 -1.62 -0.52
C LYS A 84 -14.65 -0.28 0.05
N LYS A 85 -14.13 0.13 1.20
CA LYS A 85 -14.44 1.43 1.82
C LYS A 85 -13.92 2.58 0.96
N LEU A 86 -12.72 2.43 0.38
CA LEU A 86 -12.14 3.41 -0.54
C LEU A 86 -12.93 3.50 -1.87
N VAL A 87 -13.43 2.36 -2.38
CA VAL A 87 -14.35 2.35 -3.53
C VAL A 87 -15.63 3.12 -3.20
N GLN A 88 -16.22 2.92 -2.01
CA GLN A 88 -17.41 3.65 -1.56
C GLN A 88 -17.16 5.16 -1.39
N LEU A 89 -15.94 5.57 -1.07
CA LEU A 89 -15.51 6.97 -1.01
C LEU A 89 -15.25 7.58 -2.40
N GLY A 90 -15.55 6.86 -3.48
CA GLY A 90 -15.40 7.35 -4.87
C GLY A 90 -13.99 7.21 -5.44
N LEU A 91 -13.08 6.52 -4.75
CA LEU A 91 -11.67 6.38 -5.13
C LEU A 91 -11.40 5.07 -5.91
N GLY A 92 -12.44 4.28 -6.17
CA GLY A 92 -12.30 2.88 -6.58
C GLY A 92 -11.63 2.60 -7.94
N VAL A 93 -11.47 3.58 -8.83
CA VAL A 93 -11.07 3.28 -10.22
C VAL A 93 -9.68 3.81 -10.61
N LYS A 94 -9.05 4.65 -9.78
CA LYS A 94 -7.71 5.21 -10.06
C LYS A 94 -6.68 5.00 -8.94
N PHE A 95 -7.08 4.37 -7.83
CA PHE A 95 -6.30 4.41 -6.59
C PHE A 95 -5.88 3.03 -6.06
N TYR A 96 -6.23 1.93 -6.75
CA TYR A 96 -5.82 0.57 -6.33
C TYR A 96 -4.29 0.36 -6.29
N VAL A 97 -3.52 1.21 -6.98
CA VAL A 97 -2.04 1.11 -7.04
C VAL A 97 -1.35 2.05 -6.03
N LEU A 98 -2.07 3.03 -5.49
CA LEU A 98 -1.50 4.08 -4.63
C LEU A 98 -1.73 3.84 -3.14
N ILE A 99 -2.30 2.68 -2.77
CA ILE A 99 -2.71 2.34 -1.41
C ILE A 99 -2.35 0.89 -1.11
#